data_AF-A0A7R7ZYM0-F1
#
_entry.id   AF-A0A7R7ZYM0-F1
#
_cell.length_a   1.000
_cell.length_b   1.000
_cell.length_c   1.000
_cell.angle_alpha   90.00
_cell.angle_beta   90.00
_cell.angle_gamma   90.00
#
_symmetry.space_group_name_H-M   'P 1'
#
loop_
_entity.id
_entity.type
_entity.pdbx_description
1 polymer ?
#
loop_
_entity_poly.entity_id
_entity_poly.type
_entity_poly.pdbx_seq_one_letter_code
_entity_poly.pdbx_strand_id
1 'polypeptide(L)'
;MPRAELVTSLPSRLPLSSRSSTYDNFFRNTTRRWRMNEDERLKERYVNFDPIELQRVAGKAMGEDHCSHIFKIAEGGFNKVFLFITTSGKEVIAHIPTPIAGPPHYTTPSEIATMAFLRDILGVPVPRVLAYSADSTNPVGSVYIIMKRA
;
A
#
# COMPACT_ATOMS: atom_id res chain seq x y z
N MET A 1 63.83 23.62 1.32
CA MET A 1 62.52 24.08 1.82
C MET A 1 61.46 23.64 0.81
N PRO A 2 60.60 22.66 1.13
CA PRO A 2 59.80 21.95 0.13
C PRO A 2 58.45 22.60 -0.16
N ARG A 3 57.92 22.24 -1.33
CA ARG A 3 56.67 22.64 -1.99
C ARG A 3 55.48 22.03 -1.23
N ALA A 4 54.51 22.85 -0.84
CA ALA A 4 53.26 22.37 -0.24
C ALA A 4 52.33 21.85 -1.35
N GLU A 5 52.02 20.55 -1.33
CA GLU A 5 51.01 19.93 -2.18
C GLU A 5 49.61 20.18 -1.61
N LEU A 6 48.74 20.79 -2.41
CA LEU A 6 47.31 20.88 -2.15
C LEU A 6 46.67 19.52 -2.48
N VAL A 7 46.49 18.69 -1.46
CA VAL A 7 45.66 17.48 -1.55
C VAL A 7 44.19 17.92 -1.57
N THR A 8 43.58 17.89 -2.75
CA THR A 8 42.13 18.05 -2.90
C THR A 8 41.45 16.79 -2.36
N SER A 9 40.91 16.89 -1.15
CA SER A 9 40.02 15.86 -0.61
C SER A 9 38.69 15.90 -1.37
N LEU A 10 38.30 14.76 -1.96
CA LEU A 10 36.93 14.59 -2.47
C LEU A 10 35.96 14.60 -1.28
N PRO A 11 34.87 15.39 -1.32
CA PRO A 11 33.78 15.18 -0.39
C PRO A 11 33.14 13.82 -0.70
N SER A 12 33.38 12.88 0.20
CA SER A 12 32.71 11.60 0.26
C SER A 12 31.26 11.81 0.73
N ARG A 13 30.37 10.99 0.16
CA ARG A 13 28.93 10.87 0.42
C ARG A 13 28.05 11.81 -0.41
N LEU A 14 27.68 11.29 -1.59
CA LEU A 14 26.36 11.57 -2.13
C LEU A 14 25.34 11.29 -1.03
N PRO A 15 24.39 12.20 -0.75
CA PRO A 15 23.29 11.85 0.14
C PRO A 15 22.57 10.68 -0.51
N LEU A 16 22.37 9.59 0.23
CA LEU A 16 21.28 8.66 -0.06
C LEU A 16 20.00 9.49 0.08
N SER A 17 19.63 10.20 -0.98
CA SER A 17 18.33 10.82 -1.11
C SER A 17 17.35 9.66 -1.09
N SER A 18 16.72 9.51 0.07
CA SER A 18 15.91 8.39 0.47
C SER A 18 14.84 8.12 -0.58
N ARG A 19 14.70 6.85 -1.00
CA ARG A 19 13.52 6.34 -1.73
C ARG A 19 12.16 6.68 -1.05
N SER A 20 12.18 7.23 0.17
CA SER A 20 11.03 7.75 0.91
C SER A 20 10.21 8.77 0.13
N SER A 21 10.82 9.70 -0.62
CA SER A 21 10.08 10.88 -1.11
C SER A 21 9.01 10.57 -2.16
N THR A 22 9.12 9.47 -2.90
CA THR A 22 8.17 9.13 -3.98
C THR A 22 6.85 8.55 -3.45
N TYR A 23 6.88 7.87 -2.30
CA TYR A 23 5.71 7.14 -1.77
C TYR A 23 5.14 7.73 -0.48
N ASP A 24 5.66 8.85 0.01
CA ASP A 24 5.20 9.49 1.25
C ASP A 24 3.67 9.69 1.28
N ASN A 25 3.06 10.00 0.13
CA ASN A 25 1.61 10.17 -0.01
C ASN A 25 0.84 8.85 0.12
N PHE A 26 1.45 7.69 -0.13
CA PHE A 26 0.79 6.39 0.00
C PHE A 26 0.49 6.06 1.45
N PHE A 27 1.37 6.46 2.36
CA PHE A 27 1.27 6.12 3.78
C PHE A 27 0.32 7.05 4.53
N ARG A 28 0.26 8.32 4.14
CA ARG A 28 -0.50 9.37 4.83
C ARG A 28 -1.95 9.45 4.37
N ASN A 29 -2.79 10.12 5.17
CA ASN A 29 -4.06 10.63 4.68
C ASN A 29 -3.82 11.99 4.02
N THR A 30 -4.27 12.14 2.79
CA THR A 30 -4.06 13.32 1.92
C THR A 30 -5.38 14.01 1.53
N THR A 31 -6.52 13.37 1.76
CA THR A 31 -7.84 13.80 1.29
C THR A 31 -8.72 14.40 2.39
N ARG A 32 -8.49 14.04 3.66
CA ARG A 32 -9.29 14.52 4.80
C ARG A 32 -8.45 15.36 5.75
N ARG A 33 -9.11 16.36 6.33
CA ARG A 33 -8.65 17.14 7.47
C ARG A 33 -9.68 17.07 8.59
N TRP A 34 -9.22 17.20 9.82
CA TRP A 34 -10.08 17.16 11.00
C TRP A 34 -10.00 18.48 11.77
N ARG A 35 -11.16 18.99 12.19
CA ARG A 35 -11.21 20.22 13.00
C ARG A 35 -10.63 20.04 14.39
N MET A 36 -10.70 18.82 14.94
CA MET A 36 -10.22 18.46 16.28
C MET A 36 -9.26 17.28 16.18
N ASN A 37 -8.20 17.30 17.00
CA ASN A 37 -7.21 16.22 17.13
C ASN A 37 -6.60 15.75 15.79
N GLU A 38 -6.32 16.67 14.86
CA GLU A 38 -5.87 16.34 13.50
C GLU A 38 -4.67 15.38 13.47
N ASP A 39 -3.64 15.66 14.27
CA ASP A 39 -2.45 14.82 14.34
C ASP A 39 -2.75 13.38 14.79
N GLU A 40 -3.68 13.20 15.74
CA GLU A 40 -4.12 11.86 16.16
C GLU A 40 -4.87 11.16 15.04
N ARG A 41 -5.80 11.86 14.37
CA ARG A 41 -6.60 11.28 13.28
C ARG A 41 -5.73 10.90 12.08
N LEU A 42 -4.67 11.65 11.82
CA LEU A 42 -3.66 11.34 10.81
C LEU A 42 -2.83 10.12 11.20
N LYS A 43 -2.37 10.02 12.46
CA LYS A 43 -1.62 8.86 12.98
C LYS A 43 -2.45 7.57 12.91
N GLU A 44 -3.72 7.61 13.31
CA GLU A 44 -4.66 6.48 13.23
C GLU A 44 -4.90 5.94 11.81
N ARG A 45 -4.55 6.74 10.78
CA ARG A 45 -4.73 6.40 9.36
C ARG A 45 -3.41 6.31 8.60
N TYR A 46 -2.29 6.44 9.30
CA TYR A 46 -0.97 6.22 8.75
C TYR A 46 -0.72 4.71 8.69
N VAL A 47 -0.29 4.22 7.53
CA VAL A 47 0.12 2.83 7.35
C VAL A 47 1.41 2.83 6.58
N ASN A 48 2.47 2.29 7.17
CA ASN A 48 3.71 2.04 6.45
C ASN A 48 3.67 0.64 5.85
N PHE A 49 4.14 0.50 4.62
CA PHE A 49 4.21 -0.77 3.90
C PHE A 49 5.24 -0.65 2.77
N ASP A 50 5.67 -1.77 2.19
CA ASP A 50 6.54 -1.79 1.03
C ASP A 50 5.70 -1.75 -0.27
N PRO A 51 5.73 -0.64 -1.04
CA PRO A 51 4.95 -0.51 -2.27
C PRO A 51 5.39 -1.46 -3.38
N ILE A 52 6.68 -1.84 -3.40
CA ILE A 52 7.25 -2.73 -4.41
C ILE A 52 6.78 -4.16 -4.15
N GLU A 53 6.78 -4.60 -2.90
CA GLU A 53 6.23 -5.90 -2.54
C GLU A 53 4.72 -5.97 -2.77
N LEU A 54 4.00 -4.87 -2.53
CA LEU A 54 2.58 -4.81 -2.84
C LEU A 54 2.32 -4.91 -4.36
N GLN A 55 3.11 -4.22 -5.18
CA GLN A 55 3.08 -4.36 -6.65
C GLN A 55 3.36 -5.80 -7.08
N ARG A 56 4.34 -6.48 -6.44
CA ARG A 56 4.67 -7.87 -6.73
C ARG A 56 3.50 -8.81 -6.42
N VAL A 57 2.86 -8.66 -5.26
CA VAL A 57 1.68 -9.47 -4.90
C VAL A 57 0.52 -9.19 -5.85
N ALA A 58 0.28 -7.93 -6.22
CA ALA A 58 -0.75 -7.57 -7.19
C ALA A 58 -0.49 -8.19 -8.57
N GLY A 59 0.75 -8.12 -9.07
CA GLY A 59 1.16 -8.77 -10.32
C GLY A 59 0.87 -10.27 -10.31
N LYS A 60 1.31 -10.96 -9.24
CA LYS A 60 1.05 -12.39 -9.06
C LYS A 60 -0.45 -12.73 -9.05
N ALA A 61 -1.27 -11.91 -8.40
CA ALA A 61 -2.72 -12.08 -8.38
C ALA A 61 -3.36 -11.97 -9.78
N MET A 62 -2.70 -11.28 -10.71
CA MET A 62 -3.08 -11.17 -12.14
C MET A 62 -2.44 -12.24 -13.03
N GLY A 63 -1.65 -13.15 -12.46
CA GLY A 63 -0.88 -14.15 -13.19
C GLY A 63 0.30 -13.56 -13.97
N GLU A 64 0.90 -12.48 -13.45
CA GLU A 64 2.04 -11.80 -14.07
C GLU A 64 3.21 -11.66 -13.11
N ASP A 65 4.43 -11.67 -13.66
CA ASP A 65 5.66 -11.58 -12.87
C ASP A 65 5.84 -10.19 -12.24
N HIS A 66 5.27 -9.15 -12.87
CA HIS A 66 5.44 -7.77 -12.43
C HIS A 66 4.22 -6.90 -12.74
N CYS A 67 3.90 -5.99 -11.81
CA CYS A 67 2.92 -4.92 -12.02
C CYS A 67 3.63 -3.58 -12.19
N SER A 68 3.46 -2.93 -13.35
CA SER A 68 4.22 -1.73 -13.71
C SER A 68 3.78 -0.47 -12.97
N HIS A 69 2.49 -0.34 -12.64
CA HIS A 69 1.98 0.88 -12.03
C HIS A 69 1.18 0.64 -10.75
N ILE A 70 1.34 1.55 -9.80
CA ILE A 70 0.57 1.64 -8.55
C ILE A 70 0.08 3.08 -8.37
N PHE A 71 -1.22 3.24 -8.13
CA PHE A 71 -1.84 4.54 -7.89
C PHE A 71 -2.69 4.49 -6.63
N LYS A 72 -2.52 5.42 -5.69
CA LYS A 72 -3.50 5.61 -4.61
C LYS A 72 -4.71 6.33 -5.19
N ILE A 73 -5.81 5.61 -5.41
CA ILE A 73 -7.01 6.16 -6.07
C ILE A 73 -8.05 6.68 -5.08
N ALA A 74 -8.06 6.15 -3.86
CA ALA A 74 -8.94 6.62 -2.80
C ALA A 74 -8.36 6.28 -1.43
N GLU A 75 -8.87 6.96 -0.41
CA GLU A 75 -8.65 6.57 0.97
C GLU A 75 -9.91 6.88 1.78
N GLY A 76 -10.41 5.86 2.46
CA GLY A 76 -11.55 5.91 3.36
C GLY A 76 -11.14 6.19 4.80
N GLY A 77 -12.11 6.06 5.71
CA GLY A 77 -11.81 6.02 7.13
C GLY A 77 -11.00 4.77 7.50
N PHE A 78 -11.34 3.63 6.88
CA PHE A 78 -10.88 2.29 7.28
C PHE A 78 -9.88 1.64 6.32
N ASN A 79 -9.76 2.14 5.09
CA ASN A 79 -8.91 1.53 4.06
C ASN A 79 -8.24 2.61 3.20
N LYS A 80 -7.00 2.34 2.76
CA LYS A 80 -6.39 2.99 1.60
C LYS A 80 -6.61 2.11 0.37
N VAL A 81 -6.95 2.72 -0.76
CA VAL A 81 -7.34 2.01 -1.97
C VAL A 81 -6.35 2.32 -3.07
N PHE A 82 -5.74 1.27 -3.62
CA PHE A 82 -4.74 1.36 -4.66
C PHE A 82 -5.21 0.65 -5.93
N LEU A 83 -4.96 1.26 -7.07
CA LEU A 83 -5.14 0.66 -8.39
C LEU A 83 -3.79 0.19 -8.92
N PHE A 84 -3.77 -1.01 -9.45
CA PHE A 84 -2.63 -1.64 -10.09
C PHE A 84 -2.95 -1.90 -11.54
N ILE A 85 -2.01 -1.56 -12.43
CA ILE A 85 -2.13 -1.77 -13.87
C ILE A 85 -0.84 -2.44 -14.35
N THR A 86 -1.00 -3.53 -15.09
CA THR A 86 0.10 -4.26 -15.75
C THR A 86 0.37 -3.72 -17.14
N THR A 87 1.51 -4.11 -17.72
CA THR A 87 1.84 -3.78 -19.11
C THR A 87 0.89 -4.45 -20.11
N SER A 88 0.26 -5.56 -19.73
CA SER A 88 -0.77 -6.24 -20.53
C SER A 88 -2.14 -5.56 -20.47
N GLY A 89 -2.32 -4.55 -19.61
CA GLY A 89 -3.57 -3.83 -19.40
C GLY A 89 -4.53 -4.49 -18.39
N LYS A 90 -4.14 -5.56 -17.70
CA LYS A 90 -4.93 -6.09 -16.57
C LYS A 90 -4.87 -5.16 -15.37
N GLU A 91 -5.97 -5.14 -14.62
CA GLU A 91 -6.14 -4.25 -13.48
C GLU A 91 -6.69 -4.95 -12.25
N VAL A 92 -6.19 -4.56 -11.08
CA VAL A 92 -6.70 -5.00 -9.77
C VAL A 92 -6.71 -3.83 -8.79
N ILE A 93 -7.57 -3.95 -7.78
CA ILE A 93 -7.63 -3.02 -6.65
C ILE A 93 -7.01 -3.70 -5.43
N ALA A 94 -6.22 -2.94 -4.65
CA ALA A 94 -5.83 -3.35 -3.31
C ALA A 94 -6.46 -2.44 -2.25
N HIS A 95 -7.00 -3.05 -1.20
CA HIS A 95 -7.31 -2.37 0.05
C HIS A 95 -6.19 -2.62 1.06
N ILE A 96 -5.71 -1.56 1.69
CA ILE A 96 -4.84 -1.62 2.86
C ILE A 96 -5.61 -1.05 4.05
N PRO A 97 -6.01 -1.89 5.02
CA PRO A 97 -6.70 -1.43 6.22
C PRO A 97 -5.86 -0.42 7.02
N THR A 98 -6.53 0.61 7.52
CA THR A 98 -5.93 1.56 8.47
C THR A 98 -6.08 1.05 9.91
N PRO A 99 -5.19 1.44 10.84
CA PRO A 99 -5.25 0.97 12.23
C PRO A 99 -6.59 1.20 12.93
N ILE A 100 -7.31 2.26 12.56
CA ILE A 100 -8.64 2.58 13.09
C ILE A 100 -9.73 1.56 12.70
N ALA A 101 -9.49 0.69 11.70
CA ALA A 101 -10.43 -0.38 11.34
C ALA A 101 -10.58 -1.43 12.45
N GLY A 102 -9.66 -1.47 13.42
CA GLY A 102 -9.62 -2.46 14.48
C GLY A 102 -8.63 -3.58 14.16
N PRO A 103 -8.62 -4.65 14.98
CA PRO A 103 -7.62 -5.71 14.87
C PRO A 103 -7.71 -6.46 13.53
N PRO A 104 -6.67 -6.44 12.68
CA PRO A 104 -6.73 -6.99 11.33
C PRO A 104 -7.03 -8.50 11.27
N HIS A 105 -6.65 -9.25 12.31
CA HIS A 105 -6.89 -10.68 12.40
C HIS A 105 -8.37 -11.04 12.52
N TYR A 106 -9.22 -10.10 12.91
CA TYR A 106 -10.68 -10.26 12.88
C TYR A 106 -11.31 -9.58 11.68
N THR A 107 -10.90 -8.35 11.38
CA THR A 107 -11.61 -7.49 10.42
C THR A 107 -11.39 -7.96 8.98
N THR A 108 -10.16 -8.28 8.59
CA THR A 108 -9.85 -8.72 7.22
C THR A 108 -10.51 -10.06 6.87
N PRO A 109 -10.40 -11.12 7.69
CA PRO A 109 -11.13 -12.36 7.42
C PRO A 109 -12.65 -12.16 7.39
N SER A 110 -13.20 -11.31 8.26
CA SER A 110 -14.65 -11.02 8.29
C SER A 110 -15.12 -10.29 7.04
N GLU A 111 -14.33 -9.34 6.52
CA GLU A 111 -14.61 -8.65 5.25
C GLU A 111 -14.63 -9.65 4.09
N ILE A 112 -13.61 -10.51 4.00
CA ILE A 112 -13.50 -11.52 2.94
C ILE A 112 -14.64 -12.54 3.02
N ALA A 113 -14.98 -13.02 4.22
CA ALA A 113 -16.09 -13.95 4.44
C ALA A 113 -17.42 -13.31 4.05
N THR A 114 -17.63 -12.04 4.38
CA THR A 114 -18.83 -11.28 3.98
C THR A 114 -18.90 -11.14 2.47
N MET A 115 -17.80 -10.76 1.79
CA MET A 115 -17.77 -10.67 0.33
C MET A 115 -18.05 -12.02 -0.34
N ALA A 116 -17.55 -13.12 0.20
CA ALA A 116 -17.85 -14.46 -0.30
C ALA A 116 -19.33 -14.80 -0.12
N PHE A 117 -19.90 -14.56 1.06
CA PHE A 117 -21.33 -14.76 1.32
C PHE A 117 -22.22 -13.94 0.38
N LEU A 118 -21.93 -12.66 0.22
CA LEU A 118 -22.68 -11.77 -0.69
C LEU A 118 -22.67 -12.28 -2.12
N ARG A 119 -21.52 -12.71 -2.63
CA ARG A 119 -21.37 -13.22 -3.99
C ARG A 119 -21.99 -14.60 -4.18
N ASP A 120 -21.62 -15.54 -3.32
CA ASP A 120 -21.83 -16.97 -3.55
C ASP A 120 -23.19 -17.44 -3.02
N ILE A 121 -23.74 -16.77 -2.00
CA ILE A 121 -25.04 -17.12 -1.41
C ILE A 121 -26.13 -16.14 -1.84
N LEU A 122 -25.87 -14.84 -1.78
CA LEU A 122 -26.88 -13.82 -2.11
C LEU A 122 -26.89 -13.40 -3.59
N GLY A 123 -25.89 -13.81 -4.38
CA GLY A 123 -25.79 -13.43 -5.79
C GLY A 123 -25.54 -11.94 -6.03
N VAL A 124 -25.10 -11.19 -5.01
CA VAL A 124 -24.79 -9.76 -5.12
C VAL A 124 -23.47 -9.60 -5.89
N PRO A 125 -23.42 -8.76 -6.93
CA PRO A 125 -22.22 -8.57 -7.73
C PRO A 125 -21.18 -7.74 -6.95
N VAL A 126 -20.40 -8.41 -6.12
CA VAL A 126 -19.25 -7.84 -5.42
C VAL A 126 -17.93 -8.27 -6.07
N PRO A 127 -16.87 -7.46 -5.98
CA PRO A 127 -15.55 -7.81 -6.50
C PRO A 127 -15.07 -9.17 -6.01
N ARG A 128 -14.39 -9.93 -6.89
CA ARG A 128 -13.76 -11.19 -6.49
C ARG A 128 -12.41 -10.91 -5.83
N VAL A 129 -12.24 -11.42 -4.60
CA VAL A 129 -10.94 -11.43 -3.91
C VAL A 129 -10.00 -12.41 -4.63
N LEU A 130 -8.79 -11.97 -4.92
CA LEU A 130 -7.75 -12.73 -5.63
C LEU A 130 -6.61 -13.17 -4.70
N ALA A 131 -6.23 -12.32 -3.76
CA ALA A 131 -5.22 -12.60 -2.74
C ALA A 131 -5.45 -11.72 -1.51
N TYR A 132 -5.00 -12.15 -0.34
CA TYR A 132 -5.03 -11.33 0.87
C TYR A 132 -3.99 -11.80 1.88
N SER A 133 -3.65 -10.94 2.84
CA SER A 133 -2.92 -11.29 4.06
C SER A 133 -3.55 -10.57 5.23
N ALA A 134 -3.94 -11.30 6.28
CA ALA A 134 -4.46 -10.74 7.53
C ALA A 134 -3.36 -10.49 8.58
N ASP A 135 -2.11 -10.80 8.25
CA ASP A 135 -0.93 -10.59 9.10
C ASP A 135 0.06 -9.64 8.39
N SER A 136 0.65 -8.71 9.13
CA SER A 136 1.65 -7.76 8.66
C SER A 136 3.08 -8.31 8.64
N THR A 137 3.35 -9.51 9.15
CA THR A 137 4.69 -10.15 9.06
C THR A 137 5.06 -10.58 7.63
N ASN A 138 4.13 -10.44 6.68
CA ASN A 138 4.36 -10.73 5.27
C ASN A 138 5.30 -9.68 4.61
N PRO A 139 5.90 -9.96 3.44
CA PRO A 139 6.86 -9.05 2.79
C PRO A 139 6.35 -7.63 2.51
N VAL A 140 5.03 -7.43 2.35
CA VAL A 140 4.44 -6.08 2.19
C VAL A 140 4.57 -5.26 3.47
N GLY A 141 4.72 -5.90 4.64
CA GLY A 141 4.78 -5.23 5.94
C GLY A 141 3.42 -4.70 6.42
N SER A 142 2.34 -5.06 5.73
CA SER A 142 0.97 -4.65 6.05
C SER A 142 -0.03 -5.70 5.64
N VAL A 143 -1.19 -5.67 6.30
CA VAL A 143 -2.40 -6.36 5.86
C VAL A 143 -2.89 -5.76 4.54
N TYR A 144 -3.41 -6.62 3.66
CA TYR A 144 -3.96 -6.21 2.38
C TYR A 144 -5.04 -7.17 1.88
N ILE A 145 -5.89 -6.67 0.99
CA ILE A 145 -6.84 -7.46 0.19
C ILE A 145 -6.68 -7.03 -1.27
N ILE A 146 -6.32 -7.96 -2.16
CA ILE A 146 -6.27 -7.77 -3.61
C ILE A 146 -7.56 -8.33 -4.21
N MET A 147 -8.24 -7.53 -5.02
CA MET A 147 -9.49 -7.90 -5.68
C MET A 147 -9.53 -7.46 -7.14
N LYS A 148 -10.38 -8.12 -7.94
CA LYS A 148 -10.67 -7.65 -9.30
C LYS A 148 -11.21 -6.23 -9.27
N ARG A 149 -10.83 -5.41 -10.24
CA ARG A 149 -11.53 -4.14 -10.50
C ARG A 149 -12.95 -4.46 -10.98
N ALA A 150 -13.95 -3.81 -10.38
CA ALA A 150 -15.35 -3.90 -10.80
C ALA A 150 -15.63 -2.98 -11.99
#